data_AF-A0A2G2G6Y5-F1
#
_entry.id   AF-A0A2G2G6Y5-F1
#
_cell.length_a   1.000
_cell.length_b   1.000
_cell.length_c   1.000
_cell.angle_alpha   90.00
_cell.angle_beta   90.00
_cell.angle_gamma   90.00
#
_symmetry.space_group_name_H-M   'P 1'
#
loop_
_entity.id
_entity.type
_entity.pdbx_description
1 polymer ?
#
loop_
_entity_poly.entity_id
_entity_poly.type
_entity_poly.pdbx_seq_one_letter_code
_entity_poly.pdbx_strand_id
1 'polypeptide(L)'
;MFFDPGFMGTRAPMYLDIVGIFFGILPFLMFFSIRYAIKGDIKKHLVSQAIIFVLTLVFVVIFETGMRMAGGFSAYIEESPVNYTFFITFLIIHVLVAIATFNLWSYQLITSVKAYRKGELKVGTGQRHKKIARILIAGIFVTIAQGVGIYYFLFIM
;
A
#
# COMPACT_ATOMS: atom_id res chain seq x y z
N MET A 1 3.14 -19.69 -15.34
CA MET A 1 1.94 -18.82 -15.16
C MET A 1 2.20 -17.64 -14.22
N PHE A 2 2.60 -17.85 -12.96
CA PHE A 2 2.77 -16.74 -11.99
C PHE A 2 3.91 -15.76 -12.33
N PHE A 3 4.97 -16.28 -12.97
CA PHE A 3 6.13 -15.52 -13.42
C PHE A 3 6.15 -15.29 -14.94
N ASP A 4 5.12 -15.75 -15.65
CA ASP A 4 4.97 -15.49 -17.09
C ASP A 4 4.40 -14.08 -17.27
N PRO A 5 4.53 -13.47 -18.46
CA PRO A 5 3.92 -12.17 -18.74
C PRO A 5 2.44 -12.11 -18.34
N GLY A 6 2.07 -11.00 -17.72
CA GLY A 6 0.73 -10.77 -17.19
C GLY A 6 -0.30 -10.35 -18.24
N PHE A 7 -1.44 -9.84 -17.76
CA PHE A 7 -2.59 -9.48 -18.58
C PHE A 7 -2.63 -7.98 -18.92
N MET A 8 -1.73 -7.16 -18.36
CA MET A 8 -1.66 -5.71 -18.66
C MET A 8 -0.95 -5.40 -20.00
N GLY A 9 -0.49 -6.41 -20.73
CA GLY A 9 0.17 -6.25 -22.03
C GLY A 9 1.58 -5.65 -21.92
N THR A 10 2.22 -5.78 -20.77
CA THR A 10 3.60 -5.33 -20.51
C THR A 10 4.53 -6.53 -20.35
N ARG A 11 5.82 -6.28 -20.14
CA ARG A 11 6.81 -7.32 -19.79
C ARG A 11 6.68 -7.80 -18.34
N ALA A 12 5.80 -7.19 -17.54
CA ALA A 12 5.66 -7.55 -16.14
C ALA A 12 5.09 -8.96 -15.97
N PRO A 13 5.59 -9.75 -15.01
CA PRO A 13 5.01 -11.03 -14.66
C PRO A 13 3.61 -10.89 -14.04
N MET A 14 2.80 -11.94 -14.19
CA MET A 14 1.40 -11.98 -13.73
C MET A 14 1.21 -11.54 -12.27
N TYR A 15 2.12 -11.90 -11.36
CA TYR A 15 1.98 -11.51 -9.96
C TYR A 15 2.08 -9.99 -9.74
N LEU A 16 2.90 -9.28 -10.53
CA LEU A 16 3.03 -7.83 -10.43
C LEU A 16 1.78 -7.13 -10.94
N ASP A 17 1.14 -7.65 -11.98
CA ASP A 17 -0.14 -7.13 -12.47
C ASP A 17 -1.24 -7.29 -11.41
N ILE A 18 -1.32 -8.46 -10.76
CA ILE A 18 -2.28 -8.72 -9.68
C ILE A 18 -2.06 -7.77 -8.50
N VAL A 19 -0.80 -7.61 -8.06
CA VAL A 19 -0.42 -6.68 -6.99
C VAL A 19 -0.73 -5.23 -7.39
N GLY A 20 -0.40 -4.85 -8.62
CA GLY A 20 -0.65 -3.53 -9.19
C GLY A 20 -2.13 -3.17 -9.20
N ILE A 21 -3.01 -4.09 -9.63
CA ILE A 21 -4.47 -3.90 -9.55
C ILE A 21 -4.90 -3.66 -8.11
N PHE A 22 -4.45 -4.49 -7.16
CA PHE A 22 -4.86 -4.35 -5.77
C PHE A 22 -4.50 -2.96 -5.22
N PHE A 23 -3.26 -2.50 -5.43
CA PHE A 23 -2.84 -1.17 -4.99
C PHE A 23 -3.54 -0.04 -5.76
N GLY A 24 -3.89 -0.24 -7.03
CA GLY A 24 -4.73 0.69 -7.80
C GLY A 24 -6.15 0.82 -7.24
N ILE A 25 -6.72 -0.26 -6.68
CA ILE A 25 -8.06 -0.28 -6.06
C ILE A 25 -8.03 0.22 -4.60
N LEU A 26 -6.88 0.16 -3.93
CA LEU A 26 -6.73 0.52 -2.51
C LEU A 26 -7.31 1.90 -2.12
N PRO A 27 -7.16 2.99 -2.91
CA PRO A 27 -7.78 4.29 -2.60
C PRO A 27 -9.30 4.21 -2.48
N PHE A 28 -9.95 3.41 -3.32
CA PHE A 28 -11.39 3.22 -3.28
C PHE A 28 -11.82 2.45 -2.02
N LEU A 29 -11.08 1.39 -1.65
CA LEU A 29 -11.32 0.66 -0.40
C LEU A 29 -11.20 1.56 0.83
N MET A 30 -10.17 2.41 0.87
CA MET A 30 -9.97 3.39 1.93
C MET A 30 -11.14 4.38 1.99
N PHE A 31 -11.58 4.89 0.84
CA PHE A 31 -12.72 5.80 0.76
C PHE A 31 -14.02 5.17 1.27
N PHE A 32 -14.34 3.95 0.85
CA PHE A 32 -15.51 3.21 1.35
C PHE A 32 -15.44 2.98 2.86
N SER A 33 -14.25 2.62 3.37
CA SER A 33 -14.04 2.44 4.81
C SER A 33 -14.26 3.73 5.59
N ILE A 34 -13.79 4.88 5.09
CA ILE A 34 -13.97 6.20 5.72
C ILE A 34 -15.45 6.60 5.73
N ARG A 35 -16.23 6.25 4.70
CA ARG A 35 -17.67 6.52 4.68
C ARG A 35 -18.42 5.88 5.85
N TYR A 36 -17.98 4.72 6.36
CA TYR A 36 -18.57 4.15 7.57
C TYR A 36 -18.37 5.07 8.79
N ALA A 37 -17.17 5.65 8.94
CA ALA A 37 -16.90 6.60 10.03
C ALA A 37 -17.74 7.89 9.90
N ILE A 38 -17.92 8.40 8.67
CA ILE A 38 -18.76 9.58 8.41
C ILE A 38 -20.22 9.31 8.78
N LYS A 39 -20.73 8.10 8.50
CA LYS A 39 -22.08 7.66 8.89
C LYS A 39 -22.23 7.34 10.38
N GLY A 40 -21.18 7.46 11.17
CA GLY A 40 -21.17 7.11 12.60
C GLY A 40 -21.05 5.61 12.88
N ASP A 41 -20.91 4.76 11.86
CA ASP A 41 -20.76 3.31 12.02
C ASP A 41 -19.29 2.94 12.30
N ILE A 42 -18.85 3.23 13.52
CA ILE A 42 -17.45 3.06 13.95
C ILE A 42 -17.03 1.59 13.92
N LYS A 43 -17.95 0.66 14.20
CA LYS A 43 -17.66 -0.78 14.16
C LYS A 43 -17.31 -1.22 12.73
N LYS A 44 -18.13 -0.84 11.73
CA LYS A 44 -17.83 -1.16 10.32
C LYS A 44 -16.57 -0.46 9.82
N HIS A 45 -16.33 0.78 10.24
CA HIS A 45 -15.07 1.47 9.92
C HIS A 45 -13.86 0.69 10.45
N LEU A 46 -13.87 0.28 11.72
CA LEU A 46 -12.77 -0.46 12.35
C LEU A 46 -12.53 -1.81 11.68
N VAL A 47 -13.60 -2.57 11.43
CA VAL A 47 -13.52 -3.89 10.79
C VAL A 47 -12.99 -3.76 9.35
N SER A 48 -13.51 -2.81 8.57
CA SER A 48 -13.03 -2.58 7.20
C SER A 48 -11.56 -2.14 7.18
N GLN A 49 -11.13 -1.25 8.06
CA GLN A 49 -9.71 -0.87 8.17
C GLN A 49 -8.82 -2.07 8.51
N ALA A 50 -9.24 -2.94 9.44
CA ALA A 50 -8.49 -4.14 9.78
C ALA A 50 -8.39 -5.11 8.59
N ILE A 51 -9.48 -5.33 7.86
CA ILE A 51 -9.49 -6.19 6.67
C ILE A 51 -8.58 -5.63 5.58
N ILE A 52 -8.70 -4.34 5.26
CA ILE A 52 -7.88 -3.69 4.22
C ILE A 52 -6.40 -3.76 4.61
N PHE A 53 -6.07 -3.52 5.89
CA PHE A 53 -4.70 -3.59 6.39
C PHE A 53 -4.10 -5.00 6.24
N VAL A 54 -4.84 -6.05 6.64
CA VAL A 54 -4.40 -7.44 6.50
C VAL A 54 -4.25 -7.84 5.04
N LEU A 55 -5.21 -7.48 4.18
CA LEU A 55 -5.11 -7.72 2.74
C LEU A 55 -3.88 -7.04 2.16
N THR A 56 -3.62 -5.78 2.54
CA THR A 56 -2.43 -5.05 2.08
C THR A 56 -1.15 -5.79 2.46
N LEU A 57 -1.05 -6.30 3.69
CA LEU A 57 0.08 -7.12 4.12
C LEU A 57 0.24 -8.39 3.29
N VAL A 58 -0.85 -9.09 2.99
CA VAL A 58 -0.82 -10.29 2.13
C VAL A 58 -0.26 -9.95 0.75
N PHE A 59 -0.71 -8.86 0.12
CA PHE A 59 -0.19 -8.43 -1.18
C PHE A 59 1.27 -7.97 -1.13
N VAL A 60 1.71 -7.32 -0.05
CA VAL A 60 3.13 -6.99 0.16
C VAL A 60 3.98 -8.25 0.27
N VAL A 61 3.50 -9.28 0.98
CA VAL A 61 4.21 -10.57 1.09
C VAL A 61 4.26 -11.28 -0.26
N ILE A 62 3.17 -11.27 -1.03
CA ILE A 62 3.15 -11.82 -2.39
C ILE A 62 4.16 -11.09 -3.28
N PHE A 63 4.14 -9.76 -3.26
CA PHE A 63 5.09 -8.92 -4.01
C PHE A 63 6.53 -9.26 -3.66
N GLU A 64 6.88 -9.21 -2.37
CA GLU A 64 8.26 -9.41 -1.91
C GLU A 64 8.74 -10.83 -2.21
N THR A 65 7.89 -11.84 -1.99
CA THR A 65 8.23 -13.23 -2.30
C THR A 65 8.43 -13.43 -3.79
N GLY A 66 7.53 -12.91 -4.63
CA GLY A 66 7.65 -12.95 -6.09
C GLY A 66 8.93 -12.29 -6.57
N MET A 67 9.21 -11.07 -6.09
CA MET A 67 10.44 -10.33 -6.41
C MET A 67 11.69 -11.13 -6.04
N ARG A 68 11.75 -11.72 -4.84
CA ARG A 68 12.91 -12.53 -4.41
C ARG A 68 13.09 -13.79 -5.23
N MET A 69 11.99 -14.46 -5.57
CA MET A 69 12.03 -15.67 -6.40
C MET A 69 12.49 -15.38 -7.84
N ALA A 70 12.20 -14.19 -8.36
CA ALA A 70 12.61 -13.75 -9.69
C ALA A 70 14.08 -13.28 -9.79
N GLY A 71 14.89 -13.50 -8.75
CA GLY A 71 16.28 -13.03 -8.71
C GLY A 71 16.44 -11.63 -8.09
N GLY A 72 15.37 -11.10 -7.49
CA GLY A 72 15.37 -9.79 -6.85
C GLY A 72 15.17 -8.65 -7.84
N PHE A 73 15.31 -7.44 -7.33
CA PHE A 73 15.12 -6.23 -8.12
C PHE A 73 16.18 -6.04 -9.22
N SER A 74 17.41 -6.51 -9.00
CA SER A 74 18.50 -6.42 -9.98
C SER A 74 18.17 -7.15 -11.28
N ALA A 75 17.43 -8.26 -11.21
CA ALA A 75 17.02 -9.01 -12.39
C ALA A 75 16.12 -8.17 -13.33
N TYR A 76 15.25 -7.34 -12.76
CA TYR A 76 14.33 -6.52 -13.57
C TYR A 76 14.95 -5.24 -14.12
N ILE A 77 15.94 -4.67 -13.43
CA ILE A 77 16.54 -3.41 -13.88
C ILE A 77 17.54 -3.61 -15.04
N GLU A 78 18.15 -4.78 -15.16
CA GLU A 78 19.07 -5.09 -16.27
C GLU A 78 18.38 -4.98 -17.65
N GLU A 79 17.08 -5.22 -17.69
CA GLU A 79 16.27 -5.11 -18.91
C GLU A 79 15.63 -3.73 -19.13
N SER A 80 15.87 -2.77 -18.22
CA SER A 80 15.33 -1.42 -18.28
C SER A 80 16.39 -0.44 -18.82
N PRO A 81 16.03 0.49 -19.72
CA PRO A 81 16.96 1.52 -20.19
C PRO A 81 17.21 2.63 -19.15
N VAL A 82 16.58 2.57 -17.97
CA VAL A 82 16.64 3.62 -16.96
C VAL A 82 17.97 3.60 -16.21
N ASN A 83 18.50 4.78 -15.90
CA ASN A 83 19.74 4.92 -15.12
C ASN A 83 19.62 4.23 -13.75
N TYR A 84 20.54 3.30 -13.47
CA TYR A 84 20.57 2.50 -12.24
C TYR A 84 20.57 3.36 -10.97
N THR A 85 21.41 4.40 -10.90
CA THR A 85 21.54 5.28 -9.72
C THR A 85 20.26 6.06 -9.43
N PHE A 86 19.62 6.59 -10.46
CA PHE A 86 18.31 7.24 -10.32
C PHE A 86 17.29 6.24 -9.76
N PHE A 87 17.22 5.05 -10.34
CA PHE A 87 16.18 4.08 -10.01
C PHE A 87 16.33 3.49 -8.61
N ILE A 88 17.55 3.14 -8.20
CA ILE A 88 17.79 2.64 -6.84
C ILE A 88 17.50 3.71 -5.79
N THR A 89 17.81 4.98 -6.08
CA THR A 89 17.47 6.11 -5.21
C THR A 89 15.96 6.26 -5.09
N PHE A 90 15.25 6.20 -6.22
CA PHE A 90 13.80 6.26 -6.26
C PHE A 90 13.15 5.12 -5.48
N LEU A 91 13.66 3.89 -5.63
CA LEU A 91 13.20 2.72 -4.88
C LEU A 91 13.43 2.90 -3.37
N ILE A 92 14.61 3.32 -2.94
CA ILE A 92 14.92 3.52 -1.52
C ILE A 92 13.93 4.53 -0.91
N ILE A 93 13.69 5.66 -1.60
CA ILE A 93 12.73 6.66 -1.14
C ILE A 93 11.32 6.05 -1.05
N HIS A 94 10.88 5.30 -2.05
CA HIS A 94 9.60 4.60 -2.02
C HIS A 94 9.46 3.68 -0.79
N VAL A 95 10.47 2.83 -0.54
CA VAL A 95 10.48 1.90 0.59
C VAL A 95 10.43 2.65 1.92
N LEU A 96 11.20 3.74 2.08
CA LEU A 96 11.17 4.54 3.31
C LEU A 96 9.78 5.16 3.57
N VAL A 97 9.14 5.72 2.53
CA VAL A 97 7.79 6.27 2.65
C VAL A 97 6.76 5.18 2.94
N ALA A 98 6.89 4.00 2.30
CA ALA A 98 6.02 2.86 2.53
C ALA A 98 6.12 2.34 3.98
N ILE A 99 7.33 2.18 4.51
CA ILE A 99 7.57 1.77 5.89
C ILE A 99 7.00 2.79 6.87
N ALA A 100 7.24 4.09 6.65
CA ALA A 100 6.69 5.15 7.51
C ALA A 100 5.16 5.13 7.51
N THR A 101 4.55 5.01 6.33
CA THR A 101 3.09 4.93 6.16
C THR A 101 2.50 3.69 6.85
N PHE A 102 3.13 2.53 6.67
CA PHE A 102 2.73 1.27 7.29
C PHE A 102 2.78 1.33 8.82
N ASN A 103 3.86 1.88 9.39
CA ASN A 103 3.99 2.06 10.83
C ASN A 103 2.93 3.01 11.39
N LEU A 104 2.66 4.12 10.69
CA LEU A 104 1.61 5.06 11.08
C LEU A 104 0.23 4.41 11.05
N TRP A 105 -0.05 3.57 10.04
CA TRP A 105 -1.30 2.82 9.93
C TRP A 105 -1.45 1.77 11.03
N SER A 106 -0.40 1.01 11.29
CA SER A 106 -0.33 0.03 12.37
C SER A 106 -0.63 0.69 13.72
N TYR A 107 0.06 1.80 14.01
CA TYR A 107 -0.15 2.59 15.21
C TYR A 107 -1.62 3.03 15.33
N GLN A 108 -2.17 3.62 14.27
CA GLN A 108 -3.53 4.12 14.25
C GLN A 108 -4.57 3.00 14.45
N LEU A 109 -4.38 1.85 13.80
CA LEU A 109 -5.27 0.70 13.91
C LEU A 109 -5.24 0.11 15.32
N ILE A 110 -4.04 -0.17 15.85
CA ILE A 110 -3.88 -0.77 17.19
C ILE A 110 -4.46 0.16 18.26
N THR A 111 -4.16 1.46 18.22
CA THR A 111 -4.69 2.42 19.20
C THR A 111 -6.20 2.57 19.09
N SER A 112 -6.76 2.57 17.87
CA SER A 112 -8.21 2.65 17.65
C SER A 112 -8.93 1.38 18.14
N VAL A 113 -8.37 0.19 17.90
CA VAL A 113 -8.93 -1.08 18.41
C VAL A 113 -8.90 -1.10 19.94
N LYS A 114 -7.79 -0.69 20.57
CA LYS A 114 -7.67 -0.63 22.03
C LYS A 114 -8.69 0.33 22.63
N ALA A 115 -8.83 1.54 22.07
CA ALA A 115 -9.79 2.53 22.53
C ALA A 115 -11.25 2.06 22.35
N TYR A 116 -11.57 1.44 21.21
CA TYR A 116 -12.89 0.87 20.94
C TYR A 116 -13.26 -0.20 21.96
N ARG A 117 -12.35 -1.15 22.24
CA ARG A 117 -12.58 -2.23 23.21
C ARG A 117 -12.77 -1.74 24.65
N LYS A 118 -12.13 -0.63 25.02
CA LYS A 118 -12.27 -0.02 26.35
C LYS A 118 -13.47 0.92 26.48
N GLY A 119 -14.21 1.18 25.38
CA GLY A 119 -15.26 2.19 25.37
C GLY A 119 -14.74 3.63 25.51
N GLU A 120 -13.46 3.87 25.25
CA GLU A 120 -12.78 5.16 25.49
C GLU A 120 -12.80 6.09 24.25
N LEU A 121 -13.74 5.91 23.33
CA LEU A 121 -13.87 6.77 22.15
C LEU A 121 -14.38 8.15 22.55
N LYS A 122 -13.44 9.06 22.87
CA LYS A 122 -13.74 10.44 23.28
C LYS A 122 -13.73 11.40 22.07
N VAL A 123 -14.54 12.45 22.12
CA VAL A 123 -14.62 13.48 21.06
C VAL A 123 -13.24 14.07 20.70
N GLY A 124 -12.35 14.31 21.69
CA GLY A 124 -10.99 14.82 21.46
C GLY A 124 -10.04 13.84 20.75
N THR A 125 -10.22 12.53 20.94
CA THR A 125 -9.45 11.52 20.18
C THR A 125 -9.80 11.54 18.69
N GLY A 126 -11.01 11.98 18.34
CA GLY A 126 -11.46 12.13 16.96
C GLY A 126 -10.63 13.13 16.14
N GLN A 127 -10.17 14.24 16.73
CA GLN A 127 -9.39 15.25 15.99
C GLN A 127 -7.96 14.78 15.70
N ARG A 128 -7.29 14.20 16.70
CA ARG A 128 -5.97 13.57 16.51
C ARG A 128 -6.07 12.42 15.52
N HIS A 129 -7.11 11.60 15.62
CA HIS A 129 -7.35 10.50 14.68
C HIS A 129 -7.48 11.02 13.24
N LYS A 130 -8.31 12.06 13.01
CA LYS A 130 -8.47 12.69 11.69
C LYS A 130 -7.18 13.28 11.13
N LYS A 131 -6.35 13.94 11.97
CA LYS A 131 -5.06 14.50 11.54
C LYS A 131 -4.12 13.38 11.06
N ILE A 132 -3.97 12.32 11.85
CA ILE A 132 -3.14 11.17 11.47
C ILE A 132 -3.68 10.48 10.22
N ALA A 133 -5.01 10.30 10.13
CA ALA A 133 -5.65 9.68 8.97
C ALA A 133 -5.38 10.45 7.67
N ARG A 134 -5.37 11.80 7.70
CA ARG A 134 -5.03 12.61 6.51
C ARG A 134 -3.60 12.40 6.05
N ILE A 135 -2.64 12.38 6.99
CA ILE A 135 -1.22 12.11 6.70
C ILE A 135 -1.06 10.70 6.10
N LEU A 136 -1.74 9.72 6.70
CA LEU A 136 -1.73 8.33 6.25
C LEU A 136 -2.30 8.18 4.84
N ILE A 137 -3.45 8.81 4.55
CA ILE A 137 -4.05 8.78 3.21
C ILE A 137 -3.08 9.41 2.20
N ALA A 138 -2.49 10.56 2.51
CA ALA A 138 -1.48 11.18 1.65
C ALA A 138 -0.28 10.25 1.41
N GLY A 139 0.24 9.59 2.45
CA GLY A 139 1.29 8.59 2.32
C GLY A 139 0.91 7.40 1.42
N ILE A 140 -0.31 6.90 1.54
CA ILE A 140 -0.84 5.84 0.64
C ILE A 140 -0.86 6.33 -0.82
N PHE A 141 -1.35 7.54 -1.09
CA PHE A 141 -1.35 8.07 -2.46
C PHE A 141 0.06 8.25 -3.01
N VAL A 142 1.00 8.76 -2.20
CA VAL A 142 2.41 8.91 -2.60
C VAL A 142 3.03 7.55 -2.92
N THR A 143 2.84 6.55 -2.06
CA THR A 143 3.40 5.20 -2.27
C THR A 143 2.80 4.50 -3.48
N ILE A 144 1.49 4.66 -3.74
CA ILE A 144 0.85 4.17 -4.96
C ILE A 144 1.44 4.85 -6.20
N ALA A 145 1.55 6.18 -6.19
CA ALA A 145 2.12 6.92 -7.32
C ALA A 145 3.57 6.50 -7.60
N GLN A 146 4.39 6.32 -6.56
CA GLN A 146 5.75 5.80 -6.69
C GLN A 146 5.79 4.35 -7.17
N GLY A 147 4.89 3.49 -6.68
CA GLY A 147 4.79 2.10 -7.13
C GLY A 147 4.40 1.98 -8.60
N VAL A 148 3.44 2.80 -9.06
CA VAL A 148 3.09 2.92 -10.48
C VAL A 148 4.28 3.42 -11.30
N GLY A 149 5.03 4.41 -10.77
CA GLY A 149 6.28 4.87 -11.38
C GLY A 149 7.31 3.75 -11.53
N ILE A 150 7.56 2.98 -10.48
CA ILE A 150 8.48 1.82 -10.51
C ILE A 150 8.03 0.82 -11.58
N TYR A 151 6.75 0.47 -11.61
CA TYR A 151 6.20 -0.45 -12.60
C TYR A 151 6.41 0.07 -14.03
N TYR A 152 6.10 1.35 -14.27
CA TYR A 152 6.26 2.00 -15.57
C TYR A 152 7.72 1.95 -16.05
N PHE A 153 8.66 2.34 -15.18
CA PHE A 153 10.08 2.38 -15.51
C PHE A 153 10.72 1.00 -15.75
N LEU A 154 10.21 -0.05 -15.09
CA LEU A 154 10.73 -1.41 -15.26
C LEU A 154 10.14 -2.13 -16.48
N PHE A 155 8.84 -1.95 -16.75
CA PHE A 155 8.12 -2.87 -17.64
C PHE A 155 7.51 -2.23 -18.88
N ILE A 156 7.43 -0.89 -18.92
CA ILE A 156 6.82 -0.16 -20.04
C ILE A 156 7.88 0.64 -20.81
N MET A 157 8.80 1.28 -20.08
CA MET A 157 9.97 1.94 -20.67
C MET A 157 11.06 0.93 -21.03
#